data_AF-A0AAU2IW24-F1
#
_entry.id   AF-A0AAU2IW24-F1
#
_cell.length_a   1.000
_cell.length_b   1.000
_cell.length_c   1.000
_cell.angle_alpha   90.00
_cell.angle_beta   90.00
_cell.angle_gamma   90.00
#
_symmetry.space_group_name_H-M   'P 1'
#
loop_
_entity.id
_entity.type
_entity.pdbx_description
1 polymer ?
#
loop_
_entity_poly.entity_id
_entity_poly.type
_entity_poly.pdbx_seq_one_letter_code
_entity_poly.pdbx_strand_id
1 'polypeptide(L)'
;MHPAADIALAVGLLVIDIIAPLIVFVFGLDAAGYQMFDPAADNSSVSLTRPFAYVAVVGGILLLSAVPLFMARTFISFGVQVLTGLVLVLVAAIGMNDADRNSHPQPVPVSPSIDPGAQCRSGGDNSECGGS
;
A
#
# COMPACT_ATOMS: atom_id res chain seq x y z
N MET A 1 31.53 23.03 0.04
CA MET A 1 30.79 21.81 -0.32
C MET A 1 31.63 21.05 -1.32
N HIS A 2 31.96 19.80 -1.06
CA HIS A 2 32.66 18.95 -2.03
C HIS A 2 31.60 18.14 -2.80
N PRO A 3 31.29 18.48 -4.06
CA PRO A 3 30.20 17.85 -4.79
C PRO A 3 30.40 16.34 -4.95
N ALA A 4 31.65 15.88 -5.11
CA ALA A 4 31.97 14.46 -5.18
C ALA A 4 31.60 13.70 -3.89
N ALA A 5 31.79 14.33 -2.72
CA ALA A 5 31.45 13.72 -1.44
C ALA A 5 29.93 13.67 -1.21
N ASP A 6 29.20 14.72 -1.63
CA ASP A 6 27.72 14.73 -1.58
C ASP A 6 27.13 13.67 -2.52
N ILE A 7 27.69 13.50 -3.73
CA ILE A 7 27.25 12.46 -4.66
C ILE A 7 27.54 11.06 -4.11
N ALA A 8 28.74 10.81 -3.57
CA ALA A 8 29.09 9.52 -2.99
C ALA A 8 28.17 9.17 -1.81
N LEU A 9 27.86 10.15 -0.96
CA LEU A 9 26.89 10.00 0.12
C LEU A 9 25.49 9.69 -0.41
N ALA A 10 25.02 10.44 -1.41
CA ALA A 10 23.70 10.23 -2.02
C ALA A 10 23.58 8.82 -2.62
N VAL A 11 24.60 8.32 -3.32
CA VAL A 11 24.62 6.96 -3.86
C VAL A 11 24.60 5.92 -2.74
N GLY A 12 25.42 6.11 -1.69
CA GLY A 12 25.43 5.20 -0.55
C GLY A 12 24.08 5.13 0.17
N LEU A 13 23.45 6.29 0.39
CA LEU A 13 22.11 6.38 0.98
C LEU A 13 21.06 5.75 0.07
N LEU A 14 21.10 6.00 -1.24
CA LEU A 14 20.16 5.41 -2.20
C LEU A 14 20.17 3.88 -2.15
N VAL A 15 21.35 3.25 -2.03
CA VAL A 15 21.46 1.79 -1.90
C VAL A 15 20.76 1.30 -0.63
N ILE A 16 20.97 1.99 0.50
CA ILE A 16 20.32 1.67 1.77
C ILE A 16 18.81 1.89 1.66
N ASP A 17 18.38 2.98 1.03
CA ASP A 17 16.98 3.34 0.82
C ASP A 17 16.24 2.33 -0.07
N ILE A 18 16.94 1.56 -0.90
CA ILE A 18 16.35 0.47 -1.69
C ILE A 18 16.29 -0.81 -0.85
N ILE A 19 17.37 -1.15 -0.16
CA ILE A 19 17.49 -2.40 0.59
C ILE A 19 16.56 -2.42 1.80
N ALA A 20 16.49 -1.33 2.57
CA ALA A 20 15.70 -1.25 3.80
C ALA A 20 14.20 -1.51 3.59
N PRO A 21 13.48 -0.82 2.67
CA PRO A 21 12.07 -1.09 2.44
C PRO A 21 11.85 -2.47 1.82
N LEU A 22 12.78 -2.99 1.00
CA LEU A 22 12.67 -4.34 0.46
C LEU A 22 12.71 -5.40 1.57
N ILE A 23 13.67 -5.28 2.48
CA ILE A 23 13.77 -6.16 3.66
C ILE A 23 12.47 -6.06 4.48
N VAL A 24 12.07 -4.85 4.85
CA VAL A 24 10.88 -4.61 5.68
C VAL A 24 9.62 -5.14 5.00
N PHE A 25 9.50 -5.01 3.69
CA PHE A 25 8.35 -5.53 2.94
C PHE A 25 8.34 -7.05 2.93
N VAL A 26 9.46 -7.71 2.63
CA VAL A 26 9.57 -9.18 2.62
C VAL A 26 9.28 -9.76 4.00
N PHE A 27 9.87 -9.20 5.06
CA PHE A 27 9.56 -9.63 6.44
C PHE A 27 8.12 -9.30 6.83
N GLY A 28 7.57 -8.19 6.33
CA GLY A 28 6.16 -7.85 6.52
C GLY A 28 5.22 -8.87 5.88
N LEU A 29 5.58 -9.39 4.70
CA LEU A 29 4.83 -10.44 4.00
C LEU A 29 4.89 -11.76 4.75
N ASP A 30 6.06 -12.18 5.19
CA ASP A 30 6.24 -13.38 6.03
C ASP A 30 5.41 -13.27 7.33
N ALA A 31 5.49 -12.14 8.02
CA ALA A 31 4.70 -11.87 9.22
C ALA A 31 3.18 -11.77 8.96
N ALA A 32 2.76 -11.47 7.73
CA ALA A 32 1.37 -11.50 7.31
C ALA A 32 0.89 -12.92 6.94
N GLY A 33 1.79 -13.91 6.91
CA GLY A 33 1.51 -15.29 6.55
C GLY A 33 1.61 -15.59 5.05
N TYR A 34 2.22 -14.69 4.28
CA TYR A 34 2.40 -14.88 2.83
C TYR A 34 3.49 -15.92 2.55
N GLN A 35 3.18 -16.97 1.81
CA GLN A 35 4.15 -18.01 1.44
C GLN A 35 4.68 -17.81 0.02
N MET A 36 5.83 -17.14 -0.12
CA MET A 36 6.44 -16.83 -1.43
C MET A 36 6.94 -18.05 -2.20
N PHE A 37 7.36 -19.10 -1.50
CA PHE A 37 8.07 -20.25 -2.10
C PHE A 37 7.20 -21.51 -2.24
N ASP A 38 5.93 -21.44 -1.84
CA ASP A 38 4.96 -22.51 -2.02
C ASP A 38 3.92 -22.11 -3.08
N PRO A 39 4.02 -22.62 -4.32
CA PRO A 39 3.06 -22.31 -5.37
C PRO A 39 1.67 -22.93 -5.13
N ALA A 40 1.53 -23.85 -4.17
CA ALA A 40 0.25 -24.43 -3.77
C ALA A 40 -0.42 -23.68 -2.60
N ALA A 41 0.26 -22.70 -2.00
CA ALA A 41 -0.29 -21.94 -0.88
C ALA A 41 -1.40 -20.98 -1.32
N ASP A 42 -2.53 -21.04 -0.61
CA ASP A 42 -3.62 -20.10 -0.79
C ASP A 42 -3.29 -18.78 -0.08
N ASN A 43 -2.74 -17.83 -0.86
CA ASN A 43 -2.40 -16.51 -0.39
C ASN A 43 -3.55 -15.50 -0.57
N SER A 44 -4.74 -15.93 -1.02
CA SER A 44 -5.83 -15.01 -1.39
C SER A 44 -6.47 -14.28 -0.20
N SER A 45 -6.38 -14.86 1.00
CA SER A 45 -6.88 -14.25 2.25
C SER A 45 -5.84 -13.40 2.98
N VAL A 46 -4.60 -13.32 2.46
CA VAL A 46 -3.50 -12.60 3.15
C VAL A 46 -3.64 -11.10 2.94
N SER A 47 -3.75 -10.35 4.03
CA SER A 47 -3.83 -8.90 3.98
C SER A 47 -2.47 -8.25 3.73
N LEU A 48 -2.34 -7.60 2.58
CA LEU A 48 -1.15 -6.84 2.17
C LEU A 48 -1.04 -5.46 2.84
N THR A 49 -2.09 -5.00 3.51
CA THR A 49 -2.14 -3.67 4.14
C THR A 49 -1.04 -3.48 5.19
N ARG A 50 -0.75 -4.53 5.98
CA ARG A 50 0.25 -4.47 7.04
C ARG A 50 1.70 -4.37 6.49
N PRO A 51 2.12 -5.19 5.51
CA PRO A 51 3.39 -4.98 4.80
C PRO A 51 3.56 -3.56 4.24
N PHE A 52 2.54 -3.02 3.56
CA PHE A 52 2.61 -1.66 3.02
C PHE A 52 2.66 -0.59 4.11
N ALA A 53 1.99 -0.78 5.25
CA ALA A 53 2.10 0.12 6.39
C ALA A 53 3.56 0.19 6.93
N TYR A 54 4.29 -0.92 6.96
CA TYR A 54 5.70 -0.90 7.34
C TYR A 54 6.56 -0.13 6.32
N VAL A 55 6.29 -0.28 5.03
CA VAL A 55 6.96 0.52 3.98
C VAL A 55 6.67 2.01 4.15
N ALA A 56 5.45 2.39 4.52
CA ALA A 56 5.11 3.79 4.81
C ALA A 56 5.92 4.34 5.99
N VAL A 57 6.10 3.55 7.06
CA VAL A 57 6.94 3.93 8.21
C VAL A 57 8.39 4.15 7.79
N VAL A 58 8.95 3.25 6.98
CA VAL A 58 10.31 3.42 6.43
C VAL A 58 10.40 4.70 5.61
N GLY A 59 9.45 4.94 4.70
CA GLY A 59 9.40 6.18 3.92
C GLY A 59 9.33 7.44 4.79
N GLY A 60 8.55 7.42 5.87
CA GLY A 60 8.50 8.50 6.86
C GLY A 60 9.85 8.73 7.57
N ILE A 61 10.54 7.66 7.97
CA ILE A 61 11.89 7.75 8.56
C ILE A 61 12.88 8.36 7.57
N LEU A 62 12.81 7.98 6.28
CA LEU A 62 13.66 8.57 5.24
C LEU A 62 13.40 10.07 5.11
N LEU A 63 12.14 10.52 5.13
CA LEU A 63 11.81 11.95 5.12
C LEU A 63 12.39 12.68 6.34
N LEU A 64 12.34 12.07 7.53
CA LEU A 64 12.96 12.64 8.73
C LEU A 64 14.50 12.72 8.61
N SER A 65 15.12 11.73 7.95
CA SER A 65 16.57 11.73 7.71
C SER A 65 17.03 12.82 6.73
N ALA A 66 16.11 13.45 5.98
CA ALA A 66 16.44 14.61 5.17
C ALA A 66 16.77 15.85 6.01
N VAL A 67 16.27 15.97 7.25
CA VAL A 67 16.54 17.11 8.14
C VAL A 67 18.04 17.30 8.41
N PRO A 68 18.79 16.28 8.88
CA PRO A 68 20.24 16.43 9.08
C PRO A 68 21.01 16.70 7.76
N LEU A 69 20.56 16.15 6.62
CA LEU A 69 21.18 16.44 5.31
C LEU A 69 20.99 17.91 4.91
N PHE A 70 19.83 18.49 5.18
CA PHE A 70 19.60 19.91 5.00
C PHE A 70 20.51 20.77 5.90
N MET A 71 20.65 20.40 7.18
CA MET A 71 21.54 21.09 8.11
C MET A 71 23.01 20.99 7.70
N ALA A 72 23.43 19.84 7.16
CA ALA A 72 24.78 19.60 6.62
C ALA A 72 25.04 20.30 5.27
N ARG A 73 24.00 20.91 4.68
CA ARG A 73 24.01 21.56 3.36
C ARG A 73 24.45 20.62 2.22
N THR A 74 24.12 19.34 2.34
CA THR A 74 24.29 18.32 1.28
C THR A 74 23.02 18.29 0.44
N PHE A 75 22.90 19.23 -0.50
CA PHE A 75 21.65 19.47 -1.22
C PHE A 75 21.27 18.33 -2.18
N ILE A 76 22.25 17.62 -2.76
CA ILE A 76 21.96 16.48 -3.65
C ILE A 76 21.40 15.34 -2.82
N SER A 77 22.10 14.96 -1.75
CA SER A 77 21.63 13.93 -0.82
C SER A 77 20.26 14.27 -0.24
N PHE A 78 20.03 15.53 0.15
CA PHE A 78 18.73 16.00 0.63
C PHE A 78 17.62 15.79 -0.41
N GLY A 79 17.84 16.22 -1.65
CA GLY A 79 16.86 16.07 -2.72
C GLY A 79 16.53 14.60 -3.01
N VAL A 80 17.55 13.75 -3.08
CA VAL A 80 17.37 12.30 -3.25
C VAL A 80 16.58 11.70 -2.09
N GLN A 81 16.94 12.02 -0.84
CA GLN A 81 16.27 11.49 0.34
C GLN A 81 14.79 11.86 0.41
N VAL A 82 14.46 13.12 0.08
CA VAL A 82 13.08 13.60 0.05
C VAL A 82 12.28 12.91 -1.05
N LEU A 83 12.85 12.79 -2.26
CA LEU A 83 12.19 12.11 -3.37
C LEU A 83 11.95 10.63 -3.05
N THR A 84 12.97 9.92 -2.56
CA THR A 84 12.84 8.50 -2.22
C THR A 84 11.82 8.29 -1.10
N GLY A 85 11.87 9.09 -0.03
CA GLY A 85 10.89 9.03 1.05
C GLY A 85 9.46 9.27 0.57
N LEU A 86 9.25 10.28 -0.29
CA LEU A 86 7.94 10.55 -0.91
C LEU A 86 7.46 9.38 -1.77
N VAL A 87 8.32 8.83 -2.63
CA VAL A 87 7.98 7.70 -3.48
C VAL A 87 7.56 6.49 -2.64
N LEU A 88 8.29 6.17 -1.57
CA LEU A 88 7.94 5.06 -0.68
C LEU A 88 6.58 5.27 0.01
N VAL A 89 6.32 6.47 0.51
CA VAL A 89 5.03 6.80 1.14
C VAL A 89 3.89 6.69 0.11
N LEU A 90 4.09 7.18 -1.11
CA LEU A 90 3.08 7.09 -2.18
C LEU A 90 2.82 5.64 -2.60
N VAL A 91 3.87 4.85 -2.82
CA VAL A 91 3.76 3.41 -3.15
C VAL A 91 3.03 2.68 -2.03
N ALA A 92 3.37 2.94 -0.77
CA ALA A 92 2.67 2.35 0.36
C ALA A 92 1.20 2.76 0.43
N ALA A 93 0.88 4.04 0.22
CA ALA A 93 -0.50 4.53 0.21
C ALA A 93 -1.32 3.88 -0.91
N ILE A 94 -0.77 3.80 -2.12
CA ILE A 94 -1.39 3.13 -3.26
C ILE A 94 -1.59 1.66 -2.96
N GLY A 95 -0.56 0.97 -2.45
CA GLY A 95 -0.61 -0.45 -2.09
C GLY A 95 -1.64 -0.77 -1.00
N MET A 96 -1.74 0.07 0.04
CA MET A 96 -2.78 -0.07 1.06
C MET A 96 -4.18 0.13 0.50
N ASN A 97 -4.39 1.14 -0.34
CA ASN A 97 -5.69 1.40 -0.96
C ASN A 97 -6.10 0.28 -1.94
N ASP A 98 -5.16 -0.28 -2.69
CA ASP A 98 -5.41 -1.43 -3.55
C ASP A 98 -5.75 -2.68 -2.74
N ALA A 99 -4.97 -2.96 -1.69
CA ALA A 99 -5.25 -4.07 -0.77
C ALA A 99 -6.63 -3.96 -0.10
N ASP A 100 -7.04 -2.74 0.30
CA ASP A 100 -8.35 -2.50 0.89
C ASP A 100 -9.49 -2.72 -0.13
N ARG A 101 -9.34 -2.21 -1.36
CA ARG A 101 -10.33 -2.43 -2.44
C ARG A 101 -10.51 -3.91 -2.78
N ASN A 102 -9.42 -4.67 -2.80
CA ASN A 102 -9.48 -6.11 -3.06
C ASN A 102 -10.12 -6.88 -1.90
N SER A 103 -9.99 -6.38 -0.66
CA SER A 103 -10.60 -6.97 0.53
C SER A 103 -12.08 -6.59 0.70
N HIS A 104 -12.48 -5.43 0.16
CA HIS A 104 -13.85 -4.91 0.21
C HIS A 104 -14.36 -4.55 -1.20
N PRO A 105 -14.72 -5.55 -2.03
CA PRO A 105 -15.30 -5.29 -3.33
C PRO A 105 -16.56 -4.43 -3.17
N GLN A 106 -16.58 -3.26 -3.80
CA GLN A 106 -17.77 -2.42 -3.85
C GLN A 106 -18.93 -3.26 -4.41
N PRO A 107 -20.10 -3.32 -3.73
CA PRO A 107 -21.24 -4.05 -4.24
C PRO A 107 -21.60 -3.50 -5.62
N VAL A 108 -21.61 -4.37 -6.62
CA VAL A 108 -21.99 -4.02 -8.00
C VAL A 108 -23.36 -3.36 -7.94
N PRO A 109 -23.59 -2.19 -8.56
CA PRO A 109 -24.92 -1.63 -8.67
C PRO A 109 -25.83 -2.70 -9.28
N VAL A 110 -26.76 -3.19 -8.48
CA VAL A 110 -27.81 -4.08 -8.98
C VAL A 110 -28.55 -3.24 -10.00
N SER A 111 -28.33 -3.48 -11.29
CA SER A 111 -29.29 -3.03 -12.30
C SER A 111 -30.65 -3.48 -11.81
N PRO A 112 -31.69 -2.63 -11.83
CA PRO A 112 -33.02 -3.07 -11.48
C PRO A 112 -33.40 -4.16 -12.47
N SER A 113 -33.22 -5.42 -12.08
CA SER A 113 -33.87 -6.55 -12.70
C SER A 113 -35.35 -6.19 -12.64
N ILE A 114 -35.98 -6.11 -13.79
CA ILE A 114 -37.44 -6.08 -13.91
C ILE A 114 -37.90 -7.49 -13.55
N ASP A 115 -37.69 -7.87 -12.29
CA ASP A 115 -38.23 -9.05 -11.67
C ASP A 115 -39.49 -8.59 -10.93
N PRO A 116 -40.68 -9.01 -11.38
CA PRO A 116 -41.92 -8.67 -10.69
C PRO A 116 -41.96 -9.12 -9.22
N GLY A 117 -41.06 -10.04 -8.82
CA GLY A 117 -40.91 -10.52 -7.44
C GLY A 117 -40.03 -9.65 -6.53
N ALA A 118 -39.31 -8.65 -7.06
CA ALA A 118 -38.37 -7.84 -6.29
C ALA A 118 -39.03 -6.77 -5.39
N GLN A 119 -40.35 -6.58 -5.48
CA GLN A 119 -41.10 -5.65 -4.62
C GLN A 119 -41.71 -6.30 -3.38
N CYS A 120 -41.53 -7.61 -3.18
CA CYS A 120 -42.09 -8.29 -2.03
C CYS A 120 -41.11 -8.15 -0.86
N ARG A 121 -41.57 -7.50 0.21
CA ARG A 121 -40.75 -7.19 1.38
C ARG A 121 -40.55 -8.47 2.18
N SER A 122 -39.47 -9.20 1.88
CA SER A 122 -39.03 -10.44 2.55
C SER A 122 -39.55 -11.76 1.98
N GLY A 123 -39.38 -12.03 0.68
CA GLY A 123 -39.39 -13.40 0.12
C GLY A 123 -40.60 -14.27 0.48
N GLY A 124 -41.72 -13.64 0.85
CA GLY A 124 -42.99 -14.27 1.21
C GLY A 124 -43.89 -14.44 -0.02
N ASP A 125 -45.02 -15.10 0.18
CA ASP A 125 -45.98 -15.37 -0.88
C ASP A 125 -46.56 -14.08 -1.50
N ASN A 126 -47.08 -14.26 -2.71
CA ASN A 126 -47.54 -13.22 -3.62
C ASN A 126 -48.77 -12.43 -3.13
N SER A 127 -49.28 -12.69 -1.93
CA SER A 127 -50.33 -11.90 -1.28
C SER A 127 -49.87 -10.56 -0.71
N GLU A 128 -48.56 -10.38 -0.50
CA GLU A 128 -47.99 -9.19 0.14
C GLU A 128 -47.42 -8.15 -0.83
N CYS A 129 -47.46 -8.44 -2.14
CA CYS A 129 -46.87 -7.55 -3.14
C CYS A 129 -47.90 -6.46 -3.51
N GLY A 130 -47.54 -5.20 -3.25
CA GLY A 130 -48.40 -4.02 -3.43
C GLY A 130 -48.63 -3.68 -4.89
N GLY A 131 -49.48 -4.43 -5.57
CA GLY A 131 -49.92 -4.17 -6.93
C GLY A 131 -51.22 -4.91 -7.19
N SER A 132 -52.34 -4.22 -6.98
CA SER A 132 -53.67 -4.64 -7.43
C SER A 132 -53.73 -4.74 -8.95
#